data_AF-A0A6G3TXY2-F1
#
_entry.id   AF-A0A6G3TXY2-F1
#
_cell.length_a   1.000
_cell.length_b   1.000
_cell.length_c   1.000
_cell.angle_alpha   90.00
_cell.angle_beta   90.00
_cell.angle_gamma   90.00
#
_symmetry.space_group_name_H-M   'P 1'
#
loop_
_entity.id
_entity.type
_entity.pdbx_description
1 polymer ?
#
loop_
_entity_poly.entity_id
_entity_poly.type
_entity_poly.pdbx_seq_one_letter_code
_entity_poly.pdbx_strand_id
1 'polypeptide(L)'
;AGLPGTDVLAGGVPFGPLSALVADARAVISGDTGIAHLAVAHGTPTVTLFGPVPPRRWGPPPHPRHVALWYGPEGDPHAQRTDPALLRITPADVLDALARLPGPRPREGETIP
;
A
#
# COMPACT_ATOMS: atom_id res chain seq x y z
N ALA A 1 -14.68 -12.00 1.16
CA ALA A 1 -13.90 -12.04 -0.10
C ALA A 1 -13.84 -13.44 -0.74
N GLY A 2 -14.09 -14.54 -0.01
CA GLY A 2 -14.14 -15.89 -0.61
C GLY A 2 -12.81 -16.40 -1.14
N LEU A 3 -11.69 -15.81 -0.68
CA LEU A 3 -10.34 -16.20 -1.08
C LEU A 3 -9.95 -17.53 -0.43
N PRO A 4 -9.16 -18.36 -1.12
CA PRO A 4 -8.61 -19.58 -0.53
C PRO A 4 -7.67 -19.24 0.63
N GLY A 5 -7.53 -20.17 1.58
CA GLY A 5 -6.66 -19.98 2.75
C GLY A 5 -5.18 -19.75 2.40
N THR A 6 -4.76 -20.16 1.20
CA THR A 6 -3.41 -19.91 0.67
C THR A 6 -3.11 -18.43 0.41
N ASP A 7 -4.15 -17.62 0.21
CA ASP A 7 -4.02 -16.18 -0.06
C ASP A 7 -4.10 -15.36 1.23
N VAL A 8 -4.35 -16.01 2.37
CA VAL A 8 -4.49 -15.38 3.69
C VAL A 8 -3.27 -15.71 4.54
N LEU A 9 -2.30 -14.81 4.53
CA LEU A 9 -1.12 -14.91 5.37
C LEU A 9 -1.34 -14.15 6.69
N ALA A 10 -1.66 -14.89 7.75
CA ALA A 10 -1.89 -14.36 9.09
C ALA A 10 -0.92 -14.99 10.11
N GLY A 11 -0.78 -14.38 11.29
CA GLY A 11 -0.05 -14.98 12.41
C GLY A 11 1.47 -14.78 12.42
N GLY A 12 1.98 -13.77 11.72
CA GLY A 12 3.41 -13.39 11.79
C GLY A 12 4.26 -14.12 10.76
N VAL A 13 4.04 -13.80 9.48
CA VAL A 13 4.92 -14.24 8.39
C VAL A 13 6.35 -13.79 8.69
N PRO A 14 7.36 -14.68 8.61
CA PRO A 14 8.74 -14.28 8.81
C PRO A 14 9.15 -13.16 7.85
N PHE A 15 9.99 -12.24 8.31
CA PHE A 15 10.30 -11.00 7.58
C PHE A 15 10.86 -11.24 6.17
N GLY A 16 11.76 -12.22 5.99
CA GLY A 16 12.32 -12.54 4.67
C GLY A 16 11.25 -12.90 3.62
N PRO A 17 10.42 -13.93 3.88
CA PRO A 17 9.28 -14.28 3.04
C PRO A 17 8.29 -13.12 2.80
N LEU A 18 7.97 -12.35 3.85
CA LEU A 18 7.09 -11.18 3.72
C LEU A 18 7.69 -10.11 2.81
N SER A 19 8.99 -9.82 2.96
CA SER A 19 9.72 -8.88 2.14
C SER A 19 9.79 -9.33 0.68
N ALA A 20 10.04 -10.63 0.43
CA ALA A 20 10.03 -11.19 -0.91
C ALA A 20 8.65 -11.07 -1.57
N LEU A 21 7.58 -11.36 -0.83
CA LEU A 21 6.21 -11.20 -1.31
C LEU A 21 5.90 -9.75 -1.68
N VAL A 22 6.31 -8.78 -0.85
CA VAL A 22 6.13 -7.35 -1.13
C VAL A 22 6.96 -6.91 -2.34
N ALA A 23 8.17 -7.42 -2.51
CA ALA A 23 9.03 -7.10 -3.66
C ALA A 23 8.46 -7.61 -5.00
N ASP A 24 7.82 -8.79 -4.98
CA ASP A 24 7.30 -9.44 -6.20
C ASP A 24 5.83 -9.06 -6.52
N ALA A 25 5.14 -8.38 -5.59
CA ALA A 25 3.76 -7.97 -5.81
C ALA A 25 3.61 -6.98 -6.98
N ARG A 26 2.55 -7.12 -7.77
CA ARG A 26 2.16 -6.10 -8.78
C ARG A 26 1.96 -4.73 -8.13
N ALA A 27 1.29 -4.71 -6.99
CA ALA A 27 1.04 -3.52 -6.19
C ALA A 27 0.72 -3.92 -4.75
N VAL A 28 0.94 -3.00 -3.81
CA VAL A 28 0.60 -3.16 -2.39
C VAL A 28 -0.39 -2.08 -1.98
N ILE A 29 -1.48 -2.49 -1.35
CA ILE A 29 -2.48 -1.60 -0.74
C ILE A 29 -2.36 -1.78 0.76
N SER A 30 -2.12 -0.69 1.49
CA SER A 30 -1.92 -0.74 2.94
C SER A 30 -2.30 0.58 3.60
N GLY A 31 -2.67 0.55 4.88
CA GLY A 31 -2.57 1.76 5.71
C GLY A 31 -1.12 2.21 5.87
N ASP A 32 -0.91 3.42 6.42
CA ASP A 32 0.41 3.96 6.76
C ASP A 32 1.10 3.14 7.87
N THR A 33 1.74 2.04 7.46
CA THR A 33 2.40 1.06 8.33
C THR A 33 3.67 0.53 7.68
N GLY A 34 4.47 -0.27 8.39
CA GLY A 34 5.72 -0.84 7.89
C GLY A 34 5.63 -1.51 6.51
N ILE A 35 4.50 -2.15 6.18
CA ILE A 35 4.30 -2.78 4.86
C ILE A 35 4.28 -1.75 3.73
N ALA A 36 3.65 -0.59 3.93
CA ALA A 36 3.63 0.49 2.95
C ALA A 36 5.05 1.02 2.70
N HIS A 37 5.83 1.23 3.75
CA HIS A 37 7.22 1.68 3.63
C HIS A 37 8.12 0.62 2.97
N LEU A 38 7.92 -0.65 3.29
CA LEU A 38 8.66 -1.76 2.68
C LEU A 38 8.42 -1.83 1.18
N ALA A 39 7.18 -1.64 0.74
CA ALA A 39 6.84 -1.59 -0.67
C ALA A 39 7.46 -0.38 -1.38
N VAL A 40 7.50 0.79 -0.73
CA VAL A 40 8.24 1.96 -1.24
C VAL A 40 9.74 1.67 -1.36
N ALA A 41 10.35 1.03 -0.36
CA ALA A 41 11.76 0.67 -0.35
C ALA A 41 12.13 -0.31 -1.49
N HIS A 42 11.25 -1.27 -1.77
CA HIS A 42 11.39 -2.18 -2.92
C HIS A 42 11.06 -1.51 -4.26
N GLY A 43 10.49 -0.30 -4.25
CA GLY A 43 9.93 0.37 -5.43
C GLY A 43 8.73 -0.36 -6.03
N THR A 44 8.06 -1.22 -5.25
CA THR A 44 6.81 -1.87 -5.61
C THR A 44 5.72 -0.80 -5.69
N PRO A 45 4.86 -0.79 -6.72
CA PRO A 45 3.75 0.16 -6.78
C PRO A 45 2.86 0.11 -5.54
N THR A 46 2.48 1.26 -4.98
CA THR A 46 1.71 1.33 -3.72
C THR A 46 0.53 2.28 -3.79
N VAL A 47 -0.55 1.89 -3.10
CA VAL A 47 -1.61 2.79 -2.65
C VAL A 47 -1.63 2.76 -1.14
N THR A 48 -1.23 3.86 -0.51
CA THR A 48 -1.17 3.99 0.95
C THR A 48 -2.37 4.79 1.45
N LEU A 49 -3.12 4.24 2.40
CA LEU A 49 -4.34 4.82 2.97
C LEU A 49 -3.97 5.57 4.26
N PHE A 50 -4.15 6.88 4.26
CA PHE A 50 -3.87 7.74 5.41
C PHE A 50 -5.18 8.14 6.10
N GLY A 51 -5.14 8.14 7.44
CA GLY A 51 -6.23 8.64 8.27
C GLY A 51 -5.85 9.93 8.98
N PRO A 52 -5.56 9.88 10.30
CA PRO A 52 -5.33 11.08 11.09
C PRO A 52 -4.00 11.77 10.77
N VAL A 53 -2.99 11.02 10.33
CA VAL A 53 -1.65 11.56 10.03
C VAL A 53 -1.54 11.90 8.54
N PRO A 54 -1.13 13.11 8.16
CA PRO A 54 -1.01 13.50 6.77
C PRO A 54 0.21 12.85 6.09
N PRO A 55 0.13 12.56 4.78
CA PRO A 55 1.22 11.92 4.03
C PRO A 55 2.48 12.77 3.96
N ARG A 56 2.43 14.08 4.20
CA ARG A 56 3.64 14.93 4.26
C ARG A 56 4.61 14.55 5.39
N ARG A 57 4.17 13.74 6.37
CA ARG A 57 4.99 13.34 7.54
C ARG A 57 5.75 12.04 7.30
N TRP A 58 5.07 11.05 6.74
CA TRP A 58 5.58 9.67 6.58
C TRP A 58 5.29 9.06 5.21
N GLY A 59 4.59 9.78 4.34
CA GLY A 59 4.23 9.29 3.02
C GLY A 59 5.43 9.13 2.10
N PRO A 60 5.23 8.39 0.99
CA PRO A 60 6.28 8.16 0.00
C PRO A 60 6.75 9.50 -0.60
N PRO A 61 8.04 9.61 -0.96
CA PRO A 61 8.50 10.68 -1.83
C PRO A 61 7.69 10.74 -3.14
N PRO A 62 7.48 11.92 -3.74
CA PRO A 62 6.73 12.04 -4.99
C PRO A 62 7.29 11.14 -6.10
N HIS A 63 6.50 10.15 -6.52
CA HIS A 63 6.89 9.21 -7.57
C HIS A 63 5.65 8.57 -8.21
N PRO A 64 5.60 8.33 -9.53
CA PRO A 64 4.43 7.74 -10.22
C PRO A 64 4.00 6.36 -9.72
N ARG A 65 4.90 5.65 -9.02
CA ARG A 65 4.61 4.31 -8.45
C ARG A 65 3.87 4.37 -7.11
N HIS A 66 3.80 5.52 -6.45
CA HIS A 66 3.31 5.58 -5.08
C HIS A 66 2.22 6.63 -4.95
N VAL A 67 1.02 6.19 -4.60
CA VAL A 67 -0.15 7.05 -4.39
C VAL A 67 -0.50 7.05 -2.92
N ALA A 68 -0.65 8.24 -2.34
CA ALA A 68 -1.16 8.44 -0.99
C ALA A 68 -2.60 8.95 -1.06
N LEU A 69 -3.56 8.19 -0.53
CA LEU A 69 -4.94 8.63 -0.37
C LEU A 69 -5.11 9.24 1.02
N TRP A 70 -5.52 10.50 1.05
CA TRP A 70 -5.77 11.24 2.28
C TRP A 70 -6.80 12.33 2.04
N TYR A 71 -7.90 12.31 2.80
CA TYR A 71 -8.97 13.32 2.68
C TYR A 71 -9.00 14.31 3.85
N GLY A 72 -8.12 14.14 4.82
CA GLY A 72 -8.02 14.99 6.00
C GLY A 72 -9.33 15.15 6.78
N PRO A 73 -9.36 16.09 7.75
CA PRO A 73 -8.22 16.87 8.25
C PRO A 73 -7.21 16.00 9.00
N GLU A 74 -6.11 16.60 9.49
CA GLU A 74 -5.23 15.94 10.46
C GLU A 74 -5.99 15.69 11.77
N GLY A 75 -5.79 14.52 12.36
CA GLY A 75 -6.52 14.02 13.53
C GLY A 75 -5.60 13.39 14.57
N ASP A 76 -6.18 12.64 15.51
CA ASP A 76 -5.43 11.97 16.59
C ASP A 76 -5.02 10.54 16.18
N PRO A 77 -3.72 10.26 15.99
CA PRO A 77 -3.23 8.92 15.65
C PRO A 77 -3.35 7.89 16.79
N HIS A 78 -3.61 8.33 18.02
CA HIS A 78 -3.73 7.48 19.21
C HIS A 78 -5.19 7.29 19.66
N ALA A 79 -6.15 7.75 18.86
CA ALA A 79 -7.56 7.60 19.14
C ALA A 79 -7.97 6.13 19.22
N GLN A 80 -8.93 5.83 20.11
CA GLN A 80 -9.47 4.49 20.31
C GLN A 80 -10.45 4.04 19.21
N ARG A 81 -10.80 4.93 18.28
CA ARG A 81 -11.71 4.67 17.16
C ARG A 81 -11.01 5.03 15.86
N THR A 82 -11.38 4.33 14.80
CA THR A 82 -10.90 4.62 13.45
C THR A 82 -11.20 6.07 13.08
N ASP A 83 -10.19 6.76 12.57
CA ASP A 83 -10.30 8.16 12.18
C ASP A 83 -11.33 8.34 11.04
N PRO A 84 -12.24 9.32 11.13
CA PRO A 84 -13.25 9.57 10.10
C PRO A 84 -12.66 9.90 8.72
N ALA A 85 -11.47 10.49 8.61
CA ALA A 85 -10.82 10.78 7.34
C ALA A 85 -10.39 9.48 6.62
N LEU A 86 -9.92 8.47 7.36
CA LEU A 86 -9.64 7.15 6.79
C LEU A 86 -10.92 6.50 6.27
N LEU A 87 -12.02 6.62 7.01
CA LEU A 87 -13.32 6.07 6.63
C LEU A 87 -13.97 6.75 5.42
N ARG A 88 -13.48 7.92 4.99
CA ARG A 88 -13.90 8.55 3.74
C ARG A 88 -13.28 7.90 2.51
N ILE A 89 -12.19 7.14 2.67
CA ILE A 89 -11.58 6.43 1.55
C ILE A 89 -12.45 5.26 1.15
N THR A 90 -12.99 5.30 -0.06
CA THR A 90 -13.86 4.26 -0.59
C THR A 90 -13.06 3.21 -1.37
N PRO A 91 -13.62 2.00 -1.56
CA PRO A 91 -13.03 1.03 -2.47
C PRO A 91 -12.87 1.57 -3.90
N ALA A 92 -13.77 2.44 -4.37
CA ALA A 92 -13.66 3.06 -5.69
C ALA A 92 -12.41 3.94 -5.80
N ASP A 93 -12.13 4.78 -4.79
CA ASP A 93 -10.92 5.61 -4.76
C ASP A 93 -9.65 4.76 -4.84
N VAL A 94 -9.64 3.62 -4.14
CA VAL A 94 -8.52 2.68 -4.14
C VAL A 94 -8.36 2.02 -5.51
N LEU A 95 -9.44 1.57 -6.14
CA LEU A 95 -9.41 0.96 -7.47
C LEU A 95 -8.97 1.95 -8.55
N ASP A 96 -9.45 3.19 -8.48
CA ASP A 96 -9.05 4.27 -9.38
C ASP A 96 -7.56 4.62 -9.21
N ALA A 97 -7.06 4.65 -7.97
CA ALA A 97 -5.64 4.82 -7.70
C ALA A 97 -4.80 3.66 -8.28
N LEU A 98 -5.24 2.41 -8.09
CA LEU A 98 -4.55 1.22 -8.60
C LEU A 98 -4.50 1.14 -10.13
N ALA A 99 -5.53 1.65 -10.79
CA ALA A 99 -5.61 1.70 -12.25
C ALA A 99 -4.60 2.69 -12.87
N ARG A 100 -4.19 3.71 -12.11
CA ARG A 100 -3.21 4.73 -12.54
C ARG A 100 -1.77 4.32 -12.29
N LEU A 101 -1.53 3.28 -11.48
CA LEU A 101 -0.19 2.79 -11.21
C LEU A 101 0.43 2.19 -12.48
N PRO A 102 1.74 2.38 -12.68
CA PRO A 102 2.44 1.74 -13.79
C PRO A 102 2.36 0.22 -13.65
N GLY A 103 2.43 -0.46 -14.80
CA GLY A 103 2.47 -1.93 -14.85
C GLY A 103 3.64 -2.53 -14.05
N PRO A 104 3.57 -3.85 -13.76
CA PRO A 104 4.64 -4.55 -13.07
C PRO A 104 5.98 -4.35 -13.79
N ARG A 105 7.08 -4.37 -13.02
CA ARG A 105 8.40 -4.42 -13.67
C ARG A 105 8.51 -5.73 -14.46
N PRO A 106 9.14 -5.73 -15.64
CA PRO A 106 9.56 -6.96 -16.29
C PRO A 106 10.39 -7.79 -15.30
N ARG A 107 10.15 -9.10 -15.24
CA ARG A 107 11.00 -9.96 -14.41
C ARG A 107 12.40 -9.99 -15.00
N GLU A 108 13.44 -10.01 -14.16
CA GLU A 108 14.80 -10.22 -14.64
C GLU A 108 14.85 -11.53 -15.45
N GLY A 109 15.17 -11.43 -16.75
CA GLY A 109 15.17 -12.55 -17.70
C GLY A 109 14.04 -12.54 -18.74
N GLU A 110 13.06 -11.64 -18.63
CA GLU A 110 12.03 -11.46 -19.65
C GLU A 110 12.50 -10.41 -20.69
N THR A 111 13.44 -10.82 -21.55
CA THR A 111 13.80 -10.05 -22.74
C THR A 111 12.60 -10.10 -23.69
N ILE A 112 11.91 -8.96 -23.86
CA ILE A 112 10.91 -8.78 -24.90
C ILE A 112 11.65 -8.88 -26.26
N PRO A 113 11.19 -9.73 -27.21
CA PRO A 113 11.81 -9.84 -28.53
C PRO A 113 11.75 -8.53 -29.33
#